data_AF-A0A656GHU4-F1
#
_entry.id   AF-A0A656GHU4-F1
#
_cell.length_a   1.000
_cell.length_b   1.000
_cell.length_c   1.000
_cell.angle_alpha   90.00
_cell.angle_beta   90.00
_cell.angle_gamma   90.00
#
_symmetry.space_group_name_H-M   'P 1'
#
loop_
_entity.id
_entity.type
_entity.pdbx_description
1 polymer ?
#
loop_
_entity_poly.entity_id
_entity_poly.type
_entity_poly.pdbx_seq_one_letter_code
_entity_poly.pdbx_strand_id
1 'polypeptide(L)'
;MKKLSLTLAVLGVMGVGMAGNVSAANNGKMVFNGTLTNISCDVGPGTGVSTGTNPGEINVDLGNVSFSDIGVSSESRFETAAPIQLLVNCSAGADQYSMVKMRLTARNGSGLDNNDAKLLRTTGAADGVGIGL
;
A
#
# COMPACT_ATOMS: atom_id res chain seq x y z
N MET A 1 11.67 -73.51 -12.61
CA MET A 1 10.56 -72.56 -12.41
C MET A 1 10.66 -71.96 -11.00
N LYS A 2 11.25 -70.77 -10.87
CA LYS A 2 11.29 -69.98 -9.63
C LYS A 2 10.84 -68.56 -10.00
N LYS A 3 9.72 -68.11 -9.42
CA LYS A 3 9.04 -66.87 -9.79
C LYS A 3 9.80 -65.68 -9.21
N LEU A 4 10.36 -64.82 -10.06
CA LEU A 4 10.78 -63.47 -9.69
C LEU A 4 9.53 -62.59 -9.57
N SER A 5 9.23 -62.12 -8.37
CA SER A 5 8.36 -60.95 -8.19
C SER A 5 9.24 -59.75 -7.89
N LEU A 6 9.50 -58.96 -8.93
CA LEU A 6 9.99 -57.59 -8.86
C LEU A 6 8.76 -56.72 -8.58
N THR A 7 8.68 -56.06 -7.42
CA THR A 7 7.67 -55.01 -7.19
C THR A 7 8.41 -53.73 -6.85
N LEU A 8 8.65 -52.96 -7.92
CA LEU A 8 9.14 -51.59 -7.92
C LEU A 8 7.89 -50.70 -7.82
N ALA A 9 7.65 -50.08 -6.67
CA ALA A 9 6.65 -49.01 -6.54
C ALA A 9 7.41 -47.72 -6.21
N VAL A 10 7.73 -46.98 -7.27
CA VAL A 10 8.35 -45.67 -7.24
C VAL A 10 7.42 -44.66 -6.57
N LEU A 11 8.04 -43.85 -5.71
CA LEU A 11 7.55 -42.66 -5.05
C LEU A 11 6.78 -41.74 -6.01
N GLY A 12 5.48 -41.59 -5.77
CA GLY A 12 4.66 -40.51 -6.31
C GLY A 12 4.33 -39.52 -5.21
N VAL A 13 5.31 -38.75 -4.74
CA VAL A 13 5.02 -37.51 -4.00
C VAL A 13 4.31 -36.58 -4.98
N MET A 14 2.98 -36.53 -4.89
CA MET A 14 2.22 -35.46 -5.50
C MET A 14 2.53 -34.19 -4.71
N GLY A 15 3.61 -33.55 -5.12
CA GLY A 15 4.02 -32.23 -4.66
C GLY A 15 2.85 -31.26 -4.83
N VAL A 16 2.58 -30.57 -3.74
CA VAL A 16 1.60 -29.50 -3.59
C VAL A 16 1.79 -28.46 -4.70
N GLY A 17 0.97 -28.56 -5.74
CA GLY A 17 0.80 -27.53 -6.76
C GLY A 17 -0.33 -26.58 -6.40
N MET A 18 -0.37 -26.09 -5.16
CA MET A 18 -1.20 -24.93 -4.82
C MET A 18 -0.41 -23.68 -5.21
N ALA A 19 -0.31 -23.42 -6.51
CA ALA A 19 -0.01 -22.08 -7.01
C ALA A 19 -1.24 -21.19 -6.76
N GLY A 20 -1.60 -21.01 -5.49
CA GLY A 20 -2.49 -19.93 -5.10
C GLY A 20 -1.69 -18.65 -5.22
N ASN A 21 -2.20 -17.67 -5.94
CA ASN A 21 -1.61 -16.33 -5.96
C ASN A 21 -1.64 -15.80 -4.52
N VAL A 22 -0.52 -15.94 -3.79
CA VAL A 22 -0.41 -15.41 -2.44
C VAL A 22 -0.38 -13.89 -2.58
N SER A 23 -1.47 -13.26 -2.17
CA SER A 23 -1.56 -11.80 -2.13
C SER A 23 -0.75 -11.29 -0.94
N ALA A 24 0.13 -10.33 -1.19
CA ALA A 24 0.92 -9.67 -0.16
C ALA A 24 0.10 -8.64 0.61
N ALA A 25 -0.79 -7.94 -0.09
CA ALA A 25 -1.85 -7.13 0.48
C ALA A 25 -3.04 -7.07 -0.48
N ASN A 26 -4.24 -7.10 0.07
CA ASN A 26 -5.49 -7.09 -0.67
C ASN A 26 -6.31 -5.88 -0.23
N ASN A 27 -6.77 -5.07 -1.19
CA ASN A 27 -7.55 -3.86 -0.96
C ASN A 27 -6.87 -2.90 0.03
N GLY A 28 -5.57 -2.64 -0.17
CA GLY A 28 -4.84 -1.69 0.64
C GLY A 28 -5.46 -0.29 0.54
N LYS A 29 -5.53 0.41 1.66
CA LYS A 29 -6.07 1.78 1.74
C LYS A 29 -5.14 2.66 2.55
N MET A 30 -4.79 3.81 2.01
CA MET A 30 -4.11 4.88 2.75
C MET A 30 -5.09 6.01 3.04
N VAL A 31 -5.03 6.55 4.27
CA VAL A 31 -5.86 7.68 4.67
C VAL A 31 -4.96 8.81 5.12
N PHE A 32 -5.00 9.92 4.39
CA PHE A 32 -4.42 11.18 4.82
C PHE A 32 -5.42 11.92 5.69
N ASN A 33 -4.96 12.43 6.82
CA ASN A 33 -5.69 13.38 7.63
C ASN A 33 -4.83 14.63 7.84
N GLY A 34 -5.50 15.78 7.99
CA GLY A 34 -4.81 17.02 8.26
C GLY A 34 -5.74 18.22 8.13
N THR A 35 -5.22 19.36 8.57
CA THR A 35 -5.85 20.66 8.38
C THR A 35 -4.84 21.59 7.71
N LEU A 36 -5.32 22.48 6.85
CA LEU A 36 -4.51 23.62 6.44
C LEU A 36 -4.52 24.64 7.58
N THR A 37 -3.35 25.16 7.91
CA THR A 37 -3.19 26.15 8.98
C THR A 37 -3.71 27.53 8.60
N ASN A 38 -4.16 27.72 7.35
CA ASN A 38 -4.78 28.96 6.88
C ASN A 38 -6.27 28.75 6.62
N ILE A 39 -7.11 29.44 7.39
CA ILE A 39 -8.57 29.34 7.34
C ILE A 39 -9.19 29.71 5.99
N SER A 40 -8.44 30.41 5.13
CA SER A 40 -8.92 30.78 3.80
C SER A 40 -8.81 29.65 2.79
N CYS A 41 -8.21 28.51 3.14
CA CYS A 41 -7.95 27.41 2.23
C CYS A 41 -8.34 26.05 2.84
N ASP A 42 -9.02 25.24 2.03
CA ASP A 42 -9.42 23.88 2.35
C ASP A 42 -8.70 22.88 1.43
N VAL A 43 -8.42 21.68 1.97
CA VAL A 43 -7.88 20.55 1.19
C VAL A 43 -8.96 19.51 1.00
N GLY A 44 -9.23 19.16 -0.25
CA GLY A 44 -10.17 18.11 -0.64
C GLY A 44 -9.52 17.07 -1.54
N PRO A 45 -10.23 15.96 -1.81
CA PRO A 45 -9.76 14.96 -2.76
C PRO A 45 -9.71 15.54 -4.17
N GLY A 46 -8.60 15.28 -4.87
CA GLY A 46 -8.49 15.47 -6.31
C GLY A 46 -8.86 14.20 -7.09
N THR A 47 -8.42 14.13 -8.34
CA THR A 47 -8.64 12.96 -9.19
C THR A 47 -7.86 11.74 -8.67
N GLY A 48 -8.49 10.56 -8.68
CA GLY A 48 -7.85 9.30 -8.28
C GLY A 48 -7.84 9.02 -6.77
N VAL A 49 -8.37 9.95 -5.96
CA VAL A 49 -8.54 9.78 -4.51
C VAL A 49 -9.99 10.08 -4.13
N SER A 50 -10.43 9.66 -2.95
CA SER A 50 -11.81 9.87 -2.48
C SER A 50 -11.86 10.56 -1.12
N THR A 51 -13.01 11.13 -0.77
CA THR A 51 -13.24 11.63 0.60
C THR A 51 -13.21 10.48 1.60
N GLY A 52 -12.60 10.71 2.76
CA GLY A 52 -12.71 9.82 3.91
C GLY A 52 -14.06 9.90 4.61
N THR A 53 -14.12 9.24 5.76
CA THR A 53 -15.34 9.21 6.58
C THR A 53 -15.46 10.49 7.40
N ASN A 54 -14.33 11.03 7.85
CA ASN A 54 -14.28 12.27 8.63
C ASN A 54 -13.87 13.47 7.75
N PRO A 55 -14.30 14.70 8.11
CA PRO A 55 -13.86 15.91 7.42
C PRO A 55 -12.33 16.02 7.37
N GLY A 56 -11.79 16.39 6.22
CA GLY A 56 -10.34 16.51 5.99
C GLY A 56 -9.62 15.18 5.75
N GLU A 57 -10.32 14.05 5.75
CA GLU A 57 -9.75 12.78 5.36
C GLU A 57 -9.76 12.60 3.84
N ILE A 58 -8.64 12.12 3.30
CA ILE A 58 -8.48 11.75 1.90
C ILE A 58 -8.02 10.31 1.82
N ASN A 59 -8.84 9.48 1.17
CA ASN A 59 -8.59 8.06 0.95
C ASN A 59 -7.87 7.84 -0.38
N VAL A 60 -6.88 6.96 -0.36
CA VAL A 60 -6.20 6.47 -1.54
C VAL A 60 -6.31 4.95 -1.55
N ASP A 61 -6.96 4.43 -2.58
CA ASP A 61 -7.08 2.99 -2.79
C ASP A 61 -5.82 2.48 -3.48
N LEU A 62 -5.07 1.64 -2.78
CA LEU A 62 -3.81 1.06 -3.25
C LEU A 62 -4.02 -0.26 -4.02
N GLY A 63 -5.24 -0.79 -3.97
CA GLY A 63 -5.63 -2.02 -4.66
C GLY A 63 -4.96 -3.25 -4.08
N ASN A 64 -4.65 -4.21 -4.96
CA ASN A 64 -4.13 -5.52 -4.62
C ASN A 64 -2.69 -5.63 -5.10
N VAL A 65 -1.84 -6.21 -4.27
CA VAL A 65 -0.45 -6.55 -4.59
C VAL A 65 -0.19 -8.01 -4.29
N SER A 66 0.48 -8.70 -5.20
CA SER A 66 0.94 -10.08 -4.99
C SER A 66 2.44 -10.12 -4.72
N PHE A 67 2.91 -11.16 -4.02
CA PHE A 67 4.35 -11.33 -3.77
C PHE A 67 5.16 -11.54 -5.06
N SER A 68 4.55 -12.09 -6.12
CA SER A 68 5.23 -12.21 -7.42
C SER A 68 5.50 -10.86 -8.07
N ASP A 69 4.64 -9.87 -7.80
CA ASP A 69 4.81 -8.52 -8.32
C ASP A 69 5.90 -7.83 -7.48
N ILE A 70 5.72 -7.71 -6.16
CA ILE A 70 6.61 -6.89 -5.33
C ILE A 70 7.95 -7.56 -4.98
N GLY A 71 8.09 -8.85 -5.27
CA GLY A 71 9.30 -9.62 -5.01
C GLY A 71 9.66 -9.74 -3.54
N VAL A 72 10.96 -9.89 -3.28
CA VAL A 72 11.52 -9.93 -1.91
C VAL A 72 12.20 -8.61 -1.56
N SER A 73 12.39 -8.35 -0.26
CA SER A 73 12.95 -7.09 0.25
C SER A 73 14.34 -6.73 -0.32
N SER A 74 15.14 -7.71 -0.74
CA SER A 74 16.45 -7.46 -1.37
C SER A 74 16.36 -6.92 -2.80
N GLU A 75 15.21 -7.04 -3.46
CA GLU A 75 15.05 -6.71 -4.88
C GLU A 75 14.63 -5.25 -5.13
N SER A 76 14.29 -4.50 -4.07
CA SER A 76 13.86 -3.08 -4.16
C SER A 76 12.78 -2.82 -5.23
N ARG A 77 11.85 -3.76 -5.41
CA ARG A 77 10.75 -3.65 -6.38
C ARG A 77 9.57 -2.88 -5.80
N PHE A 78 8.96 -2.06 -6.65
CA PHE A 78 7.69 -1.38 -6.40
C PHE A 78 6.78 -1.67 -7.58
N GLU A 79 5.52 -2.01 -7.32
CA GLU A 79 4.61 -2.46 -8.39
C GLU A 79 3.42 -1.55 -8.58
N THR A 80 2.71 -1.25 -7.50
CA THR A 80 1.53 -0.39 -7.60
C THR A 80 1.86 1.00 -7.10
N ALA A 81 1.59 1.98 -7.94
CA ALA A 81 1.58 3.39 -7.57
C ALA A 81 0.15 3.90 -7.78
N ALA A 82 -0.43 4.44 -6.71
CA ALA A 82 -1.69 5.16 -6.79
C ALA A 82 -1.38 6.67 -6.86
N PRO A 83 -1.86 7.41 -7.88
CA PRO A 83 -1.66 8.85 -7.93
C PRO A 83 -2.43 9.51 -6.78
N ILE A 84 -1.76 10.41 -6.06
CA ILE A 84 -2.36 11.19 -4.99
C ILE A 84 -2.49 12.62 -5.49
N GLN A 85 -3.72 13.05 -5.72
CA GLN A 85 -4.01 14.44 -6.04
C GLN A 85 -4.80 15.08 -4.91
N LEU A 86 -4.29 16.18 -4.37
CA LEU A 86 -4.93 16.95 -3.32
C LEU A 86 -5.36 18.29 -3.93
N LEU A 87 -6.64 18.61 -3.82
CA LEU A 87 -7.18 19.87 -4.31
C LEU A 87 -7.12 20.90 -3.18
N VAL A 88 -6.42 22.00 -3.42
CA VAL A 88 -6.37 23.14 -2.49
C VAL A 88 -7.30 24.22 -3.00
N ASN A 89 -8.42 24.44 -2.31
CA ASN A 89 -9.40 25.45 -2.66
C ASN A 89 -9.33 26.59 -1.65
N CYS A 90 -9.09 27.81 -2.13
CA CYS A 90 -9.01 28.97 -1.28
C CYS A 90 -10.11 29.99 -1.61
N SER A 91 -10.78 30.52 -0.59
CA SER A 91 -11.92 31.44 -0.74
C SER A 91 -11.53 32.92 -0.81
N ALA A 92 -10.36 33.30 -0.29
CA ALA A 92 -9.84 34.67 -0.36
C ALA A 92 -8.31 34.73 -0.18
N GLY A 93 -7.67 35.72 -0.80
CA GLY A 93 -6.24 36.02 -0.59
C GLY A 93 -5.27 34.96 -1.13
N ALA A 94 -5.76 33.98 -1.87
CA ALA A 94 -4.98 32.88 -2.47
C ALA A 94 -3.93 33.37 -3.46
N ASP A 95 -4.25 34.43 -4.22
CA ASP A 95 -3.39 35.03 -5.24
C ASP A 95 -2.07 35.58 -4.66
N GLN A 96 -2.02 35.78 -3.34
CA GLN A 96 -0.83 36.21 -2.61
C GLN A 96 0.14 35.06 -2.34
N TYR A 97 -0.29 33.80 -2.54
CA TYR A 97 0.47 32.60 -2.30
C TYR A 97 0.76 31.88 -3.62
N SER A 98 2.04 31.71 -3.94
CA SER A 98 2.49 30.95 -5.12
C SER A 98 2.87 29.51 -4.82
N MET A 99 2.84 29.10 -3.54
CA MET A 99 3.33 27.79 -3.10
C MET A 99 2.54 27.26 -1.91
N VAL A 100 2.19 25.99 -1.97
CA VAL A 100 1.69 25.21 -0.83
C VAL A 100 2.84 24.38 -0.28
N LYS A 101 3.12 24.50 1.01
CA LYS A 101 4.10 23.65 1.71
C LYS A 101 3.36 22.57 2.49
N MET A 102 3.61 21.32 2.13
CA MET A 102 3.02 20.17 2.79
C MET A 102 4.08 19.40 3.56
N ARG A 103 3.69 18.87 4.71
CA ARG A 103 4.54 17.97 5.50
C ARG A 103 3.69 16.79 5.94
N LEU A 104 4.11 15.60 5.54
CA LEU A 104 3.47 14.36 5.95
C LEU A 104 4.13 13.86 7.24
N THR A 105 3.31 13.43 8.20
CA THR A 105 3.78 12.96 9.51
C THR A 105 3.26 11.56 9.81
N ALA A 106 3.95 10.56 9.29
CA ALA A 106 3.57 9.15 9.45
C ALA A 106 3.38 8.73 10.92
N ARG A 107 4.19 9.28 11.84
CA ARG A 107 4.18 8.94 13.28
C ARG A 107 2.88 9.33 14.00
N ASN A 108 2.08 10.23 13.43
CA ASN A 108 0.77 10.59 13.98
C ASN A 108 -0.36 9.68 13.44
N GLY A 109 -0.04 8.77 12.50
CA GLY A 109 -0.95 7.76 11.95
C GLY A 109 -0.46 6.35 12.28
N SER A 110 -0.34 5.49 11.26
CA SER A 110 0.11 4.10 11.44
C SER A 110 1.59 3.97 11.79
N GLY A 111 2.40 5.01 11.58
CA GLY A 111 3.83 5.02 11.85
C GLY A 111 4.69 4.59 10.65
N LEU A 112 5.99 4.50 10.90
CA LEU A 112 6.97 3.99 9.94
C LEU A 112 7.12 2.48 10.10
N ASP A 113 7.51 1.80 9.03
CA ASP A 113 7.78 0.37 9.08
C ASP A 113 8.92 0.07 10.08
N ASN A 114 8.83 -1.09 10.74
CA ASN A 114 9.76 -1.48 11.79
C ASN A 114 11.13 -1.91 11.24
N ASN A 115 11.16 -2.39 10.00
CA ASN A 115 12.36 -2.89 9.33
C ASN A 115 12.98 -1.84 8.41
N ASP A 116 12.16 -0.97 7.80
CA ASP A 116 12.63 0.18 7.00
C ASP A 116 11.88 1.48 7.33
N ALA A 117 12.56 2.39 8.03
CA ALA A 117 11.99 3.68 8.43
C ALA A 117 11.70 4.64 7.25
N LYS A 118 12.06 4.30 6.01
CA LYS A 118 11.66 5.04 4.81
C LYS A 118 10.24 4.69 4.34
N LEU A 119 9.71 3.55 4.78
CA LEU A 119 8.38 3.07 4.41
C LEU A 119 7.36 3.39 5.49
N LEU A 120 6.11 3.58 5.08
CA LEU A 120 4.97 3.61 5.97
C LEU A 120 4.60 2.18 6.37
N ARG A 121 4.25 2.03 7.64
CA ARG A 121 3.77 0.76 8.18
C ARG A 121 2.35 0.48 7.71
N THR A 122 2.12 -0.73 7.21
CA THR A 122 0.77 -1.26 6.96
C THR A 122 0.11 -1.67 8.28
N THR A 123 -1.21 -1.68 8.31
CA THR A 123 -1.98 -2.18 9.45
C THR A 123 -2.93 -3.27 8.98
N GLY A 124 -3.22 -4.25 9.84
CA GLY A 124 -4.06 -5.39 9.51
C GLY A 124 -3.24 -6.66 9.31
N ALA A 125 -3.64 -7.49 8.33
CA ALA A 125 -3.07 -8.82 8.12
C ALA A 125 -1.89 -8.88 7.14
N ALA A 126 -1.61 -7.79 6.41
CA ALA A 126 -0.46 -7.73 5.50
C ALA A 126 0.84 -7.62 6.32
N ASP A 127 1.79 -8.51 6.04
CA ASP A 127 3.10 -8.56 6.69
C ASP A 127 4.20 -8.67 5.62
N GLY A 128 5.40 -8.17 5.94
CA GLY A 128 6.54 -8.13 5.01
C GLY A 128 6.41 -7.10 3.88
N VAL A 129 5.45 -6.18 3.96
CA VAL A 129 5.21 -5.11 2.98
C VAL A 129 5.09 -3.75 3.65
N GLY A 130 5.65 -2.73 3.02
CA GLY A 130 5.53 -1.33 3.42
C GLY A 130 5.08 -0.45 2.26
N ILE A 131 4.59 0.76 2.56
CA ILE A 131 4.10 1.69 1.53
C ILE A 131 5.08 2.85 1.40
N GLY A 132 5.56 3.10 0.18
CA GLY A 132 6.36 4.28 -0.16
C GLY A 132 5.48 5.48 -0.53
N LEU A 133 6.00 6.70 -0.28
CA LEU A 133 5.39 7.98 -0.67
C LEU A 133 6.41 8.90 -1.33
#